data_AF-A0A7X7TMP8-F1
#
_entry.id   AF-A0A7X7TMP8-F1
#
_cell.length_a   1.000
_cell.length_b   1.000
_cell.length_c   1.000
_cell.angle_alpha   90.00
_cell.angle_beta   90.00
_cell.angle_gamma   90.00
#
_symmetry.space_group_name_H-M   'P 1'
#
loop_
_entity.id
_entity.type
_entity.pdbx_description
1 polymer ?
#
loop_
_entity_poly.entity_id
_entity_poly.type
_entity_poly.pdbx_seq_one_letter_code
_entity_poly.pdbx_strand_id
1 'polypeptide(L)'
;MVRQEVVEPYIQVAPEFNADSAYRYIETQVGFGPRVPNSDAHRACGDYLAAKLAEFDASVVEQKADIRHYDGTILHMRNIIGSYRPEKAKRVLLFAHWDTRPWADREADPDKQKQPILGADDGASGVGVLLEIARQLQQKPADVGVDIVFFDLEDSGQPVFDARIVPGEWWCLGSDYWAKNPHVPDYKAAYGILLDMVGAPDATFMKEGYSVKYAANVVEKIWRTAANLGYGQFFIS
;
A
#
# COMPACT_ATOMS: atom_id res chain seq x y z
N MET A 1 26.57 -17.45 36.70
CA MET A 1 27.04 -16.39 35.77
C MET A 1 26.00 -16.29 34.66
N VAL A 2 25.17 -15.25 34.69
CA VAL A 2 24.29 -14.93 33.56
C VAL A 2 25.20 -14.37 32.46
N ARG A 3 25.30 -15.07 31.32
CA ARG A 3 25.96 -14.50 30.15
C ARG A 3 25.15 -13.28 29.75
N GLN A 4 25.70 -12.08 29.93
CA GLN A 4 25.22 -10.91 29.21
C GLN A 4 25.40 -11.24 27.73
N GLU A 5 24.29 -11.45 27.01
CA GLU A 5 24.33 -11.41 25.55
C GLU A 5 24.82 -10.02 25.17
N VAL A 6 26.03 -9.98 24.60
CA VAL A 6 26.52 -8.79 23.91
C VAL A 6 25.65 -8.68 22.68
N VAL A 7 24.58 -7.90 22.77
CA VAL A 7 23.77 -7.53 21.61
C VAL A 7 24.64 -6.63 20.77
N GLU A 8 25.22 -7.17 19.69
CA GLU A 8 25.92 -6.31 18.73
C GLU A 8 24.91 -5.29 18.19
N PRO A 9 25.25 -3.99 18.21
CA PRO A 9 24.35 -2.96 17.72
C PRO A 9 24.09 -3.18 16.23
N TYR A 10 22.81 -3.20 15.84
CA TYR A 10 22.43 -3.31 14.43
C TYR A 10 22.95 -2.09 13.67
N ILE A 11 23.77 -2.33 12.64
CA ILE A 11 24.28 -1.28 11.77
C ILE A 11 23.31 -1.11 10.60
N GLN A 12 22.57 -0.01 10.59
CA GLN A 12 21.70 0.35 9.48
C GLN A 12 22.53 0.71 8.25
N VAL A 13 22.37 -0.05 7.18
CA VAL A 13 22.98 0.21 5.87
C VAL A 13 21.98 0.83 4.87
N ALA A 14 20.69 0.80 5.20
CA ALA A 14 19.62 1.42 4.42
C ALA A 14 19.68 2.97 4.55
N PRO A 15 19.17 3.72 3.57
CA PRO A 15 18.99 5.16 3.71
C PRO A 15 18.13 5.53 4.92
N GLU A 16 18.31 6.76 5.42
CA GLU A 16 17.43 7.36 6.42
C GLU A 16 16.07 7.69 5.78
N PHE A 17 14.99 7.15 6.35
CA PHE A 17 13.62 7.44 5.91
C PHE A 17 13.19 8.82 6.43
N ASN A 18 12.69 9.70 5.54
CA ASN A 18 12.23 11.01 5.95
C ASN A 18 10.71 11.02 6.21
N ALA A 19 10.33 10.99 7.49
CA ALA A 19 8.92 10.97 7.90
C ALA A 19 8.15 12.25 7.50
N ASP A 20 8.78 13.43 7.53
CA ASP A 20 8.14 14.68 7.10
C ASP A 20 7.81 14.65 5.60
N SER A 21 8.69 14.05 4.79
CA SER A 21 8.48 13.84 3.36
C SER A 21 7.30 12.90 3.11
N ALA A 22 7.29 11.75 3.80
CA ALA A 22 6.17 10.80 3.73
C ALA A 22 4.85 11.44 4.14
N TYR A 23 4.83 12.22 5.22
CA TYR A 23 3.64 12.92 5.68
C TYR A 23 3.12 13.93 4.65
N ARG A 24 4.00 14.69 3.97
CA ARG A 24 3.60 15.58 2.87
C ARG A 24 3.00 14.83 1.69
N TYR A 25 3.48 13.62 1.39
CA TYR A 25 2.85 12.78 0.37
C TYR A 25 1.45 12.34 0.77
N ILE A 26 1.20 12.03 2.05
CA ILE A 26 -0.14 11.77 2.59
C ILE A 26 -1.02 13.02 2.44
N GLU A 27 -0.54 14.18 2.93
CA GLU A 27 -1.26 15.45 2.87
C GLU A 27 -1.63 15.83 1.43
N THR A 28 -0.72 15.63 0.47
CA THR A 28 -0.99 15.93 -0.94
C THR A 28 -2.11 15.04 -1.50
N GLN A 29 -2.09 13.74 -1.19
CA GLN A 29 -3.15 12.81 -1.62
C GLN A 29 -4.51 13.21 -1.03
N VAL A 30 -4.56 13.53 0.26
CA VAL A 30 -5.78 13.98 0.96
C VAL A 30 -6.25 15.33 0.41
N GLY A 31 -5.33 16.20 -0.04
CA GLY A 31 -5.63 17.50 -0.63
C GLY A 31 -6.42 17.45 -1.94
N PHE A 32 -6.42 16.32 -2.66
CA PHE A 32 -7.31 16.11 -3.80
C PHE A 32 -8.77 15.86 -3.39
N GLY A 33 -9.02 15.51 -2.12
CA GLY A 33 -10.29 14.99 -1.61
C GLY A 33 -10.34 13.45 -1.64
N PRO A 34 -11.50 12.85 -1.30
CA PRO A 34 -11.71 11.41 -1.38
C PRO A 34 -11.38 10.87 -2.78
N ARG A 35 -10.46 9.90 -2.87
CA ARG A 35 -10.08 9.24 -4.13
C ARG A 35 -11.05 8.12 -4.44
N VAL A 36 -12.34 8.43 -4.49
CA VAL A 36 -13.38 7.47 -4.86
C VAL A 36 -13.24 7.17 -6.36
N PRO A 37 -13.22 5.90 -6.78
CA PRO A 37 -13.14 5.53 -8.19
C PRO A 37 -14.16 6.27 -9.05
N ASN A 38 -13.76 6.63 -10.27
CA ASN A 38 -14.50 7.45 -11.24
C ASN A 38 -14.66 8.96 -10.89
N SER A 39 -14.20 9.43 -9.72
CA SER A 39 -14.21 10.87 -9.40
C SER A 39 -13.07 11.65 -10.06
N ASP A 40 -13.17 12.98 -10.09
CA ASP A 40 -12.07 13.86 -10.53
C ASP A 40 -10.87 13.80 -9.57
N ALA A 41 -11.14 13.70 -8.26
CA ALA A 41 -10.10 13.57 -7.23
C ALA A 41 -9.26 12.30 -7.42
N HIS A 42 -9.91 11.17 -7.74
CA HIS A 42 -9.24 9.91 -8.07
C HIS A 42 -8.37 10.04 -9.32
N ARG A 43 -8.90 10.61 -10.41
CA ARG A 43 -8.11 10.85 -11.64
C ARG A 43 -6.87 11.72 -11.37
N ALA A 44 -7.07 12.87 -10.71
CA ALA A 44 -6.01 13.82 -10.42
C ALA A 44 -4.94 13.24 -9.47
N CYS A 45 -5.37 12.51 -8.44
CA CYS A 45 -4.44 11.83 -7.53
C CYS A 45 -3.66 10.73 -8.26
N GLY A 46 -4.32 9.91 -9.09
CA GLY A 46 -3.63 8.90 -9.89
C GLY A 46 -2.58 9.49 -10.83
N ASP A 47 -2.85 10.65 -11.45
CA ASP A 47 -1.86 11.35 -12.28
C ASP A 47 -0.66 11.82 -11.44
N TYR A 48 -0.92 12.35 -10.24
CA TYR A 48 0.11 12.73 -9.29
C TYR A 48 0.99 11.54 -8.87
N LEU A 49 0.39 10.40 -8.54
CA LEU A 49 1.10 9.19 -8.10
C LEU A 49 2.00 8.63 -9.21
N ALA A 50 1.48 8.53 -10.44
CA ALA A 50 2.26 8.09 -11.60
C ALA A 50 3.42 9.06 -11.90
N ALA A 51 3.16 10.38 -11.85
CA ALA A 51 4.18 11.40 -12.06
C ALA A 51 5.27 11.35 -10.97
N LYS A 52 4.90 11.12 -9.70
CA LYS A 52 5.87 11.04 -8.59
C LYS A 52 6.77 9.82 -8.71
N LEU A 53 6.24 8.65 -9.06
CA LEU A 53 7.07 7.48 -9.31
C LEU A 53 8.06 7.74 -10.46
N ALA A 54 7.62 8.37 -11.55
CA ALA A 54 8.48 8.75 -12.67
C ALA A 54 9.54 9.80 -12.28
N GLU A 55 9.18 10.80 -11.46
CA GLU A 55 10.10 11.80 -10.90
C GLU A 55 11.19 11.15 -10.04
N PHE A 56 10.86 10.03 -9.38
CA PHE A 56 11.80 9.22 -8.60
C PHE A 56 12.43 8.09 -9.43
N ASP A 57 12.57 8.27 -10.74
CA ASP A 57 13.25 7.37 -11.69
C ASP A 57 12.70 5.94 -11.78
N ALA A 58 11.44 5.71 -11.40
CA ALA A 58 10.80 4.44 -11.66
C ALA A 58 10.42 4.30 -13.14
N SER A 59 10.54 3.08 -13.69
CA SER A 59 9.86 2.73 -14.93
C SER A 59 8.37 2.53 -14.64
N VAL A 60 7.54 3.50 -15.03
CA VAL A 60 6.11 3.50 -14.69
C VAL A 60 5.26 2.76 -15.70
N VAL A 61 4.37 1.89 -15.22
CA VAL A 61 3.30 1.24 -15.99
C VAL A 61 1.97 1.57 -15.31
N GLU A 62 1.03 2.11 -16.08
CA GLU A 62 -0.35 2.28 -15.65
C GLU A 62 -1.20 1.15 -16.23
N GLN A 63 -1.70 0.27 -15.38
CA GLN A 63 -2.59 -0.81 -15.77
C GLN A 63 -4.04 -0.37 -15.57
N LYS A 64 -4.74 -0.14 -16.69
CA LYS A 64 -6.13 0.31 -16.71
C LYS A 64 -7.08 -0.81 -17.15
N ALA A 65 -8.23 -0.90 -16.51
CA ALA A 65 -9.29 -1.85 -16.85
C ALA A 65 -10.68 -1.33 -16.46
N ASP A 66 -11.70 -1.78 -17.18
CA ASP A 66 -13.10 -1.55 -16.81
C ASP A 66 -13.61 -2.74 -15.98
N ILE A 67 -13.94 -2.51 -14.71
CA ILE A 67 -14.40 -3.53 -13.79
C ILE A 67 -15.89 -3.35 -13.52
N ARG A 68 -16.69 -4.38 -13.80
CA ARG A 68 -18.10 -4.38 -13.43
C ARG A 68 -18.25 -4.70 -11.94
N HIS A 69 -18.83 -3.76 -11.21
CA HIS A 69 -19.02 -3.83 -9.77
C HIS A 69 -20.35 -4.49 -9.36
N TYR A 70 -20.55 -4.77 -8.07
CA TYR A 70 -21.71 -5.52 -7.56
C TYR A 70 -23.06 -4.82 -7.82
N ASP A 71 -23.05 -3.50 -7.91
CA ASP A 71 -24.21 -2.65 -8.19
C ASP A 71 -24.46 -2.45 -9.71
N GLY A 72 -23.62 -3.06 -10.54
CA GLY A 72 -23.67 -2.95 -12.00
C GLY A 72 -22.91 -1.75 -12.58
N THR A 73 -22.38 -0.87 -11.72
CA THR A 73 -21.52 0.25 -12.13
C THR A 73 -20.25 -0.27 -12.78
N ILE A 74 -19.73 0.47 -13.77
CA ILE A 74 -18.40 0.22 -14.35
C ILE A 74 -17.41 1.14 -13.64
N LEU A 75 -16.44 0.54 -12.95
CA LEU A 75 -15.34 1.25 -12.30
C LEU A 75 -14.13 1.25 -13.23
N HIS A 76 -13.60 2.43 -13.51
CA HIS A 76 -12.40 2.62 -14.34
C HIS A 76 -11.15 2.47 -13.48
N MET A 77 -10.74 1.21 -13.27
CA MET A 77 -9.58 0.84 -12.47
C MET A 77 -8.28 1.38 -13.08
N ARG A 78 -7.36 1.83 -12.23
CA ARG A 78 -6.00 2.25 -12.57
C ARG A 78 -5.01 1.79 -11.49
N ASN A 79 -4.44 0.60 -11.67
CA ASN A 79 -3.25 0.21 -10.91
C ASN A 79 -2.04 0.99 -11.43
N ILE A 80 -1.17 1.47 -10.53
CA ILE A 80 0.02 2.23 -10.88
C ILE A 80 1.25 1.48 -10.38
N ILE A 81 2.15 1.13 -11.29
CA ILE A 81 3.32 0.31 -11.01
C ILE A 81 4.58 1.13 -11.31
N GLY A 82 5.50 1.22 -10.36
CA GLY A 82 6.84 1.79 -10.53
C GLY A 82 7.91 0.73 -10.33
N SER A 83 8.66 0.41 -11.38
CA SER A 83 9.72 -0.60 -11.34
C SER A 83 11.12 0.01 -11.27
N TYR A 84 11.88 -0.40 -10.27
CA TYR A 84 13.30 -0.10 -10.09
C TYR A 84 14.14 -1.31 -10.49
N ARG A 85 15.19 -1.06 -11.27
CA ARG A 85 16.09 -2.09 -11.81
C ARG A 85 15.30 -3.28 -12.42
N PRO A 86 14.44 -3.02 -13.43
CA PRO A 86 13.58 -4.05 -14.02
C PRO A 86 14.37 -5.25 -14.59
N GLU A 87 15.65 -5.08 -14.90
CA GLU A 87 16.55 -6.14 -15.37
C GLU A 87 16.94 -7.18 -14.30
N LYS A 88 16.70 -6.89 -13.01
CA LYS A 88 17.07 -7.81 -11.92
C LYS A 88 16.03 -8.92 -11.75
N ALA A 89 16.50 -10.16 -11.79
CA ALA A 89 15.66 -11.34 -11.55
C ALA A 89 15.21 -11.50 -10.09
N LYS A 90 16.05 -11.12 -9.12
CA LYS A 90 15.66 -11.12 -7.70
C LYS A 90 14.95 -9.80 -7.40
N ARG A 91 13.66 -9.88 -7.06
CA ARG A 91 12.79 -8.72 -6.85
C ARG A 91 12.11 -8.74 -5.48
N VAL A 92 11.73 -7.57 -4.98
CA VAL A 92 10.83 -7.39 -3.83
C VAL A 92 9.65 -6.54 -4.27
N LEU A 93 8.44 -6.99 -3.95
CA LEU A 93 7.21 -6.25 -4.21
C LEU A 93 6.84 -5.44 -2.96
N LEU A 94 6.64 -4.14 -3.13
CA LEU A 94 6.08 -3.25 -2.10
C LEU A 94 4.77 -2.70 -2.63
N PHE A 95 3.71 -2.70 -1.82
CA PHE A 95 2.41 -2.29 -2.32
C PHE A 95 1.51 -1.71 -1.25
N ALA A 96 0.55 -0.90 -1.69
CA ALA A 96 -0.50 -0.27 -0.92
C ALA A 96 -1.71 -0.08 -1.85
N HIS A 97 -2.91 0.06 -1.30
CA HIS A 97 -4.03 0.57 -2.08
C HIS A 97 -4.06 2.11 -2.04
N TRP A 98 -4.66 2.76 -3.04
CA TRP A 98 -4.65 4.23 -3.14
C TRP A 98 -6.04 4.87 -3.25
N ASP A 99 -7.06 4.08 -3.58
CA ASP A 99 -8.45 4.52 -3.56
C ASP A 99 -8.93 4.82 -2.13
N THR A 100 -10.13 5.36 -2.01
CA THR A 100 -10.79 5.58 -0.73
C THR A 100 -12.20 5.03 -0.76
N ARG A 101 -12.66 4.54 0.39
CA ARG A 101 -14.07 4.19 0.58
C ARG A 101 -15.03 5.29 0.11
N PRO A 102 -16.03 4.95 -0.72
CA PRO A 102 -17.12 5.87 -1.03
C PRO A 102 -18.09 6.08 0.14
N TRP A 103 -17.94 5.34 1.24
CA TRP A 103 -18.84 5.37 2.39
C TRP A 103 -18.08 5.29 3.72
N ALA A 104 -18.42 6.15 4.67
CA ALA A 104 -18.00 6.05 6.06
C ALA A 104 -18.94 5.11 6.83
N ASP A 105 -19.15 3.90 6.32
CA ASP A 105 -20.26 3.01 6.70
C ASP A 105 -20.16 2.45 8.13
N ARG A 106 -19.04 2.71 8.84
CA ARG A 106 -18.85 2.43 10.27
C ARG A 106 -19.09 3.63 11.19
N GLU A 107 -19.44 4.80 10.65
CA GLU A 107 -19.81 5.97 11.45
C GLU A 107 -21.01 5.67 12.36
N ALA A 108 -20.93 6.18 13.59
CA ALA A 108 -22.02 6.07 14.55
C ALA A 108 -23.23 6.95 14.15
N ASP A 109 -22.96 8.04 13.44
CA ASP A 109 -23.96 8.95 12.90
C ASP A 109 -24.47 8.42 11.53
N PRO A 110 -25.73 7.97 11.42
CA PRO A 110 -26.28 7.44 10.17
C PRO A 110 -26.24 8.44 9.01
N ASP A 111 -26.29 9.74 9.29
CA ASP A 111 -26.27 10.78 8.27
C ASP A 111 -24.86 10.94 7.63
N LYS A 112 -23.83 10.40 8.29
CA LYS A 112 -22.45 10.36 7.78
C LYS A 112 -22.09 9.08 7.05
N GLN A 113 -22.83 7.99 7.27
CA GLN A 113 -22.47 6.67 6.73
C GLN A 113 -22.33 6.63 5.21
N LYS A 114 -23.07 7.48 4.48
CA LYS A 114 -23.05 7.54 3.01
C LYS A 114 -22.03 8.53 2.43
N GLN A 115 -21.24 9.18 3.28
CA GLN A 115 -20.23 10.15 2.85
C GLN A 115 -18.92 9.44 2.53
N PRO A 116 -18.21 9.80 1.46
CA PRO A 116 -16.86 9.30 1.21
C PRO A 116 -15.88 9.70 2.32
N ILE A 117 -14.94 8.81 2.63
CA ILE A 117 -13.87 9.11 3.60
C ILE A 117 -12.70 9.80 2.91
N LEU A 118 -11.95 10.61 3.66
CA LEU A 118 -10.69 11.16 3.17
C LEU A 118 -9.58 10.10 3.02
N GLY A 119 -9.69 8.95 3.69
CA GLY A 119 -8.72 7.85 3.59
C GLY A 119 -7.27 8.31 3.79
N ALA A 120 -7.02 9.06 4.89
CA ALA A 120 -5.68 9.55 5.21
C ALA A 120 -4.78 8.42 5.72
N ASP A 121 -5.32 7.55 6.56
CA ASP A 121 -4.63 6.36 7.03
C ASP A 121 -4.93 5.14 6.14
N ASP A 122 -6.21 4.90 5.91
CA ASP A 122 -6.73 3.89 4.98
C ASP A 122 -6.55 4.37 3.53
N GLY A 123 -5.52 3.87 2.86
CA GLY A 123 -5.04 4.31 1.55
C GLY A 123 -3.80 5.20 1.59
N ALA A 124 -3.94 6.48 1.96
CA ALA A 124 -2.88 7.46 1.70
C ALA A 124 -1.59 7.22 2.51
N SER A 125 -1.68 6.61 3.72
CA SER A 125 -0.52 6.33 4.57
C SER A 125 0.46 5.36 3.91
N GLY A 126 -0.04 4.23 3.42
CA GLY A 126 0.76 3.21 2.74
C GLY A 126 1.43 3.79 1.51
N VAL A 127 0.66 4.49 0.67
CA VAL A 127 1.18 5.17 -0.53
C VAL A 127 2.23 6.23 -0.19
N GLY A 128 1.99 7.05 0.85
CA GLY A 128 2.91 8.09 1.29
C GLY A 128 4.25 7.53 1.76
N VAL A 129 4.23 6.43 2.52
CA VAL A 129 5.46 5.71 2.92
C VAL A 129 6.19 5.15 1.70
N LEU A 130 5.46 4.54 0.75
CA LEU A 130 6.05 3.97 -0.45
C LEU A 130 6.63 5.03 -1.40
N LEU A 131 6.03 6.22 -1.49
CA LEU A 131 6.60 7.35 -2.25
C LEU A 131 7.90 7.86 -1.64
N GLU A 132 8.02 7.90 -0.31
CA GLU A 132 9.29 8.23 0.33
C GLU A 132 10.34 7.13 0.10
N ILE A 133 9.95 5.85 0.15
CA ILE A 133 10.85 4.74 -0.22
C ILE A 133 11.31 4.87 -1.68
N ALA A 134 10.40 5.20 -2.61
CA ALA A 134 10.71 5.45 -4.01
C ALA A 134 11.78 6.55 -4.17
N ARG A 135 11.62 7.68 -3.47
CA ARG A 135 12.60 8.77 -3.45
C ARG A 135 13.97 8.34 -2.90
N GLN A 136 13.99 7.45 -1.91
CA GLN A 136 15.24 6.91 -1.36
C GLN A 136 15.91 5.91 -2.31
N LEU A 137 15.14 5.10 -3.04
CA LEU A 137 15.66 4.18 -4.05
C LEU A 137 16.33 4.91 -5.22
N GLN A 138 15.82 6.08 -5.60
CA GLN A 138 16.47 6.95 -6.58
C GLN A 138 17.88 7.37 -6.13
N GLN A 139 18.01 7.82 -4.88
CA GLN A 139 19.29 8.33 -4.34
C GLN A 139 20.30 7.20 -4.07
N LYS A 140 19.82 6.07 -3.55
CA LYS A 140 20.64 4.90 -3.23
C LYS A 140 19.92 3.63 -3.70
N PRO A 141 20.19 3.17 -4.93
CA PRO A 141 19.57 1.97 -5.47
C PRO A 141 19.85 0.74 -4.61
N ALA A 142 18.84 -0.13 -4.49
CA ALA A 142 18.99 -1.43 -3.86
C ALA A 142 19.75 -2.42 -4.79
N ASP A 143 20.32 -3.47 -4.19
CA ASP A 143 20.99 -4.55 -4.93
C ASP A 143 20.02 -5.49 -5.69
N VAL A 144 18.74 -5.40 -5.36
CA VAL A 144 17.63 -6.16 -5.96
C VAL A 144 16.74 -5.25 -6.81
N GLY A 145 15.91 -5.86 -7.66
CA GLY A 145 14.78 -5.15 -8.25
C GLY A 145 13.74 -4.83 -7.19
N VAL A 146 13.09 -3.68 -7.29
CA VAL A 146 11.97 -3.31 -6.43
C VAL A 146 10.83 -2.85 -7.30
N ASP A 147 9.64 -3.39 -7.06
CA ASP A 147 8.41 -2.93 -7.71
C ASP A 147 7.51 -2.34 -6.63
N ILE A 148 7.13 -1.08 -6.82
CA ILE A 148 6.13 -0.40 -6.00
C ILE A 148 4.82 -0.44 -6.78
N VAL A 149 3.77 -0.99 -6.17
CA VAL A 149 2.45 -1.07 -6.80
C VAL A 149 1.41 -0.38 -5.93
N PHE A 150 0.72 0.59 -6.51
CA PHE A 150 -0.47 1.20 -5.94
C PHE A 150 -1.69 0.52 -6.56
N PHE A 151 -2.37 -0.31 -5.78
CA PHE A 151 -3.59 -1.02 -6.19
C PHE A 151 -4.81 -0.12 -6.08
N ASP A 152 -5.66 -0.15 -7.09
CA ASP A 152 -6.94 0.55 -7.12
C ASP A 152 -8.08 -0.40 -6.73
N LEU A 153 -9.25 0.15 -6.44
CA LEU A 153 -10.48 -0.59 -6.14
C LEU A 153 -10.32 -1.62 -5.00
N GLU A 154 -9.57 -1.29 -3.97
CA GLU A 154 -9.48 -2.13 -2.78
C GLU A 154 -10.75 -1.98 -1.93
N ASP A 155 -11.15 -0.73 -1.70
CA ASP A 155 -12.09 -0.35 -0.63
C ASP A 155 -13.49 0.02 -1.19
N SER A 156 -13.86 -0.62 -2.30
CA SER A 156 -15.16 -0.42 -2.95
C SER A 156 -16.18 -1.50 -2.58
N GLY A 157 -15.83 -2.45 -1.71
CA GLY A 157 -16.69 -3.55 -1.31
C GLY A 157 -17.98 -3.12 -0.62
N GLN A 158 -18.99 -4.00 -0.70
CA GLN A 158 -20.37 -3.69 -0.33
C GLN A 158 -20.52 -3.10 1.10
N PRO A 159 -21.21 -1.96 1.28
CA PRO A 159 -21.30 -1.28 2.57
C PRO A 159 -22.23 -1.99 3.54
N VAL A 160 -22.01 -1.79 4.85
CA VAL A 160 -22.80 -2.49 5.89
C VAL A 160 -24.29 -2.15 5.92
N PHE A 161 -24.70 -1.03 5.33
CA PHE A 161 -26.10 -0.62 5.26
C PHE A 161 -26.88 -1.22 4.08
N ASP A 162 -26.21 -1.95 3.18
CA ASP A 162 -26.87 -2.61 2.06
C ASP A 162 -27.76 -3.75 2.56
N ALA A 163 -29.06 -3.64 2.31
CA ALA A 163 -30.05 -4.64 2.75
C ALA A 163 -29.95 -5.97 1.98
N ARG A 164 -29.28 -5.98 0.82
CA ARG A 164 -29.15 -7.16 -0.05
C ARG A 164 -27.68 -7.45 -0.31
N ILE A 165 -27.17 -8.50 0.31
CA ILE A 165 -25.81 -8.98 0.05
C ILE A 165 -25.74 -9.61 -1.35
N VAL A 166 -24.79 -9.15 -2.17
CA VAL A 166 -24.47 -9.73 -3.47
C VAL A 166 -23.28 -10.69 -3.28
N PRO A 167 -23.43 -11.99 -3.56
CA PRO A 167 -22.31 -12.93 -3.43
C PRO A 167 -21.15 -12.57 -4.37
N GLY A 168 -19.92 -12.60 -3.87
CA GLY A 168 -18.71 -12.33 -4.62
C GLY A 168 -17.61 -11.72 -3.76
N GLU A 169 -16.38 -11.70 -4.30
CA GLU A 169 -15.26 -10.94 -3.73
C GLU A 169 -15.29 -9.54 -4.35
N TRP A 170 -15.76 -8.56 -3.59
CA TRP A 170 -15.93 -7.17 -4.04
C TRP A 170 -14.89 -6.20 -3.48
N TRP A 171 -13.97 -6.73 -2.68
CA TRP A 171 -12.79 -6.04 -2.16
C TRP A 171 -11.59 -6.39 -3.02
N CYS A 172 -10.52 -5.60 -2.92
CA CYS A 172 -9.23 -5.94 -3.51
C CYS A 172 -9.28 -6.19 -5.03
N LEU A 173 -10.18 -5.53 -5.76
CA LEU A 173 -10.42 -5.82 -7.17
C LEU A 173 -9.20 -5.50 -8.04
N GLY A 174 -8.46 -4.43 -7.74
CA GLY A 174 -7.24 -4.09 -8.47
C GLY A 174 -6.10 -5.07 -8.23
N SER A 175 -5.92 -5.57 -7.00
CA SER A 175 -4.88 -6.56 -6.71
C SER A 175 -5.23 -7.94 -7.26
N ASP A 176 -6.52 -8.33 -7.25
CA ASP A 176 -7.01 -9.53 -7.93
C ASP A 176 -6.78 -9.46 -9.44
N TYR A 177 -7.13 -8.33 -10.06
CA TYR A 177 -6.89 -8.11 -11.49
C TYR A 177 -5.41 -8.22 -11.84
N TRP A 178 -4.54 -7.55 -11.08
CA TRP A 178 -3.10 -7.56 -11.31
C TRP A 178 -2.48 -8.94 -11.09
N ALA A 179 -2.94 -9.70 -10.07
CA ALA A 179 -2.43 -11.04 -9.80
C ALA A 179 -2.73 -12.01 -10.96
N LYS A 180 -3.87 -11.82 -11.65
CA LYS A 180 -4.25 -12.58 -12.85
C LYS A 180 -3.62 -12.05 -14.13
N ASN A 181 -3.32 -10.75 -14.17
CA ASN A 181 -2.80 -10.04 -15.33
C ASN A 181 -1.60 -9.19 -14.91
N PRO A 182 -0.44 -9.79 -14.59
CA PRO A 182 0.70 -9.01 -14.12
C PRO A 182 1.18 -8.03 -15.20
N HIS A 183 1.68 -6.87 -14.77
CA HIS A 183 2.18 -5.81 -15.65
C HIS A 183 3.35 -6.25 -16.57
N VAL A 184 4.02 -7.35 -16.25
CA VAL A 184 4.97 -8.06 -17.12
C VAL A 184 4.66 -9.56 -17.12
N PRO A 185 4.87 -10.28 -18.24
CA PRO A 185 4.66 -11.73 -18.31
C PRO A 185 5.48 -12.48 -17.25
N ASP A 186 4.88 -13.51 -16.66
CA ASP A 186 5.51 -14.39 -15.66
C ASP A 186 6.17 -13.66 -14.48
N TYR A 187 5.63 -12.50 -14.11
CA TYR A 187 6.16 -11.69 -13.00
C TYR A 187 6.35 -12.52 -11.72
N LYS A 188 7.53 -12.38 -11.10
CA LYS A 188 7.84 -12.99 -9.79
C LYS A 188 8.66 -12.03 -8.93
N ALA A 189 8.35 -12.04 -7.64
CA ALA A 189 9.17 -11.45 -6.60
C ALA A 189 9.51 -12.49 -5.54
N ALA A 190 10.60 -12.29 -4.80
CA ALA A 190 11.00 -13.18 -3.72
C ALA A 190 10.01 -13.15 -2.55
N TYR A 191 9.41 -11.98 -2.30
CA TYR A 191 8.32 -11.76 -1.36
C TYR A 191 7.65 -10.40 -1.64
N GLY A 192 6.47 -10.19 -1.05
CA GLY A 192 5.75 -8.92 -1.05
C GLY A 192 5.58 -8.35 0.35
N ILE A 193 5.45 -7.02 0.47
CA ILE A 193 5.07 -6.31 1.68
C ILE A 193 3.93 -5.34 1.34
N LEU A 194 2.76 -5.55 1.93
CA LEU A 194 1.63 -4.62 1.91
C LEU A 194 1.80 -3.61 3.04
N LEU A 195 1.61 -2.33 2.76
CA LEU A 195 1.43 -1.28 3.75
C LEU A 195 -0.02 -0.80 3.68
N ASP A 196 -0.76 -1.01 4.77
CA ASP A 196 -2.16 -0.67 4.90
C ASP A 196 -2.41 -0.15 6.33
N MET A 197 -2.99 1.04 6.43
CA MET A 197 -3.19 1.80 7.68
C MET A 197 -1.92 1.89 8.57
N VAL A 198 -0.87 2.54 8.05
CA VAL A 198 0.46 2.63 8.70
C VAL A 198 0.82 4.03 9.23
N GLY A 199 -0.16 4.94 9.32
CA GLY A 199 0.02 6.35 9.68
C GLY A 199 -0.74 6.81 10.93
N ALA A 200 -1.66 6.01 11.48
CA ALA A 200 -2.36 6.37 12.72
C ALA A 200 -1.39 6.53 13.92
N PRO A 201 -1.68 7.49 14.84
CA PRO A 201 -0.94 7.60 16.09
C PRO A 201 -1.11 6.34 16.93
N ASP A 202 -0.04 5.91 17.58
CA ASP A 202 -0.01 4.73 18.48
C ASP A 202 -0.48 3.41 17.81
N ALA A 203 -0.36 3.31 16.48
CA ALA A 203 -0.69 2.11 15.73
C ALA A 203 0.08 0.89 16.26
N THR A 204 -0.58 -0.26 16.28
CA THR A 204 0.05 -1.54 16.65
C THR A 204 -0.09 -2.51 15.50
N PHE A 205 1.04 -3.03 15.04
CA PHE A 205 1.12 -4.02 13.98
C PHE A 205 1.29 -5.39 14.64
N MET A 206 0.26 -6.21 14.56
CA MET A 206 0.32 -7.64 14.92
C MET A 206 0.68 -8.48 13.70
N LYS A 207 1.16 -9.70 13.92
CA LYS A 207 1.44 -10.66 12.85
C LYS A 207 0.12 -11.15 12.24
N GLU A 208 -0.26 -10.58 11.10
CA GLU A 208 -1.50 -10.90 10.39
C GLU A 208 -1.56 -12.38 9.96
N GLY A 209 -2.74 -12.99 10.06
CA GLY A 209 -2.93 -14.44 9.98
C GLY A 209 -2.57 -15.06 8.62
N TYR A 210 -2.94 -14.44 7.50
CA TYR A 210 -2.57 -14.91 6.17
C TYR A 210 -1.08 -14.73 5.90
N SER A 211 -0.50 -13.62 6.37
CA SER A 211 0.92 -13.31 6.27
C SER A 211 1.76 -14.34 7.03
N VAL A 212 1.35 -14.73 8.24
CA VAL A 212 1.99 -15.83 8.99
C VAL A 212 1.82 -17.15 8.26
N LYS A 213 0.61 -17.45 7.77
CA LYS A 213 0.31 -18.72 7.10
C LYS A 213 1.14 -18.92 5.83
N TYR A 214 1.32 -17.89 5.02
CA TYR A 214 1.95 -18.01 3.69
C TYR A 214 3.37 -17.47 3.60
N ALA A 215 3.80 -16.64 4.56
CA ALA A 215 5.09 -15.95 4.53
C ALA A 215 5.72 -15.74 5.92
N ALA A 216 5.54 -16.68 6.87
CA ALA A 216 6.09 -16.59 8.23
C ALA A 216 7.56 -16.14 8.28
N ASN A 217 8.41 -16.67 7.39
CA ASN A 217 9.82 -16.29 7.33
C ASN A 217 10.04 -14.82 6.97
N VAL A 218 9.17 -14.23 6.16
CA VAL A 218 9.20 -12.80 5.81
C VAL A 218 8.68 -11.96 6.97
N VAL A 219 7.58 -12.41 7.62
CA VAL A 219 7.04 -11.77 8.83
C VAL A 219 8.10 -11.69 9.93
N GLU A 220 8.74 -12.81 10.28
CA GLU A 220 9.79 -12.83 11.30
C GLU A 220 10.99 -11.97 10.92
N LYS A 221 11.34 -11.93 9.63
CA LYS A 221 12.41 -11.05 9.13
C LYS A 221 12.05 -9.58 9.40
N ILE A 222 10.83 -9.16 9.09
CA ILE A 222 10.37 -7.76 9.27
C ILE A 222 10.30 -7.42 10.76
N TRP A 223 9.69 -8.26 11.59
CA TRP A 223 9.57 -8.01 13.04
C TRP A 223 10.93 -7.95 13.73
N ARG A 224 11.86 -8.84 13.37
CA ARG A 224 13.23 -8.79 13.88
C ARG A 224 13.94 -7.51 13.45
N THR A 225 13.77 -7.07 12.20
CA THR A 225 14.33 -5.80 11.73
C THR A 225 13.74 -4.61 12.50
N ALA A 226 12.43 -4.58 12.74
CA ALA A 226 11.79 -3.55 13.55
C ALA A 226 12.33 -3.53 14.99
N ALA A 227 12.47 -4.68 15.63
CA ALA A 227 13.04 -4.80 16.97
C ALA A 227 14.49 -4.30 17.02
N ASN A 228 15.32 -4.69 16.04
CA ASN A 228 16.71 -4.26 15.93
C ASN A 228 16.87 -2.74 15.71
N LEU A 229 15.87 -2.11 15.09
CA LEU A 229 15.79 -0.66 14.88
C LEU A 229 15.13 0.08 16.06
N GLY A 230 14.70 -0.62 17.11
CA GLY A 230 14.06 -0.02 18.29
C GLY A 230 12.58 0.35 18.11
N TYR A 231 11.89 -0.28 17.15
CA TYR A 231 10.45 -0.07 16.88
C TYR A 231 9.54 -1.19 17.44
N GLY A 232 10.05 -2.02 18.35
CA GLY A 232 9.32 -3.17 18.92
C GLY A 232 8.02 -2.81 19.66
N GLN A 233 7.86 -1.56 20.08
CA GLN A 233 6.63 -1.03 20.68
C GLN A 233 5.46 -0.94 19.69
N PHE A 234 5.74 -0.82 18.40
CA PHE A 234 4.73 -0.80 17.35
C PHE A 234 4.53 -2.20 16.73
N PHE A 235 5.57 -3.01 16.68
CA PHE A 235 5.56 -4.36 16.08
C PHE A 235 5.41 -5.44 17.15
N ILE A 236 4.16 -5.77 17.48
CA ILE A 236 3.81 -6.67 18.57
C ILE A 236 3.93 -8.13 18.10
N SER A 237 4.63 -8.95 18.87
CA SER A 237 4.89 -10.37 18.57
C SER A 237 3.87 -11.31 19.18
#